data_AF-A0A945E817-F1
#
_entry.id   AF-A0A945E817-F1
#
_cell.length_a   1.000
_cell.length_b   1.000
_cell.length_c   1.000
_cell.angle_alpha   90.00
_cell.angle_beta   90.00
_cell.angle_gamma   90.00
#
_symmetry.space_group_name_H-M   'P 1'
#
loop_
_entity.id
_entity.type
_entity.pdbx_description
1 polymer ?
#
loop_
_entity_poly.entity_id
_entity_poly.type
_entity_poly.pdbx_seq_one_letter_code
_entity_poly.pdbx_strand_id
1 'polypeptide(L)' 'MKKNLITLVRLGLRIHSFFHLLEFLSAIYENAYITASIAFIAMALELSASYLIPKEHIHLKPLISEVHESCENEKHSLK' A
#
# COMPACT_ATOMS: atom_id res chain seq x y z
N MET A 1 15.55 -4.65 7.13
CA MET A 1 15.24 -5.10 5.75
C MET A 1 15.88 -4.08 4.79
N LYS A 2 16.51 -4.47 3.67
CA LYS A 2 17.13 -3.47 2.76
C LYS A 2 16.07 -2.44 2.35
N LYS A 3 16.35 -1.13 2.44
CA LYS A 3 15.37 -0.05 2.15
C LYS A 3 14.62 -0.27 0.82
N ASN A 4 15.35 -0.68 -0.22
CA ASN A 4 14.78 -0.98 -1.55
C ASN A 4 13.74 -2.11 -1.51
N LEU A 5 13.92 -3.11 -0.65
CA LEU A 5 12.95 -4.21 -0.50
C LEU A 5 11.67 -3.72 0.18
N ILE A 6 11.78 -2.83 1.17
CA ILE A 6 10.60 -2.22 1.82
C ILE A 6 9.80 -1.40 0.79
N THR A 7 10.48 -0.58 -0.01
CA THR A 7 9.84 0.21 -1.07
C THR A 7 9.14 -0.68 -2.10
N LEU A 8 9.80 -1.76 -2.54
CA LEU A 8 9.20 -2.74 -3.46
C LEU A 8 8.00 -3.45 -2.84
N VAL A 9 8.06 -3.84 -1.56
CA VAL A 9 6.93 -4.46 -0.87
C VAL A 9 5.76 -3.49 -0.75
N ARG A 10 5.98 -2.23 -0.40
CA ARG A 10 4.92 -1.21 -0.34
C ARG A 10 4.27 -0.97 -1.70
N LEU A 11 5.07 -0.84 -2.75
CA LEU A 11 4.57 -0.68 -4.11
C LEU A 11 3.80 -1.92 -4.57
N GLY A 12 4.34 -3.11 -4.29
CA GLY A 12 3.70 -4.40 -4.59
C GLY A 12 2.33 -4.51 -3.92
N LEU A 13 2.22 -4.18 -2.63
CA LEU A 13 0.95 -4.16 -1.90
C LEU A 13 -0.07 -3.19 -2.51
N ARG A 14 0.35 -2.03 -2.98
CA ARG A 14 -0.56 -1.06 -3.65
C ARG A 14 -1.04 -1.55 -5.00
N ILE A 15 -0.13 -2.11 -5.80
CA ILE A 15 -0.47 -2.68 -7.12
C ILE A 15 -1.36 -3.90 -6.95
N HIS A 16 -1.10 -4.77 -5.97
CA HIS A 16 -1.93 -5.94 -5.68
C HIS A 16 -3.33 -5.54 -5.20
N SER A 17 -3.41 -4.54 -4.31
CA SER A 17 -4.68 -3.98 -3.84
C SER A 17 -5.52 -3.44 -5.01
N PHE A 18 -4.88 -2.87 -6.04
CA PHE A 18 -5.58 -2.47 -7.27
C PHE A 18 -6.14 -3.66 -8.06
N PHE A 19 -5.46 -4.81 -8.11
CA PHE A 19 -6.01 -6.02 -8.72
C PHE A 19 -7.21 -6.57 -7.93
N HIS A 20 -7.18 -6.53 -6.60
CA HIS A 20 -8.35 -6.88 -5.80
C HIS A 20 -9.52 -5.92 -6.00
N LEU A 21 -9.28 -4.64 -6.32
CA LEU A 21 -10.35 -3.73 -6.72
C LEU A 21 -11.01 -4.18 -8.03
N LEU A 22 -10.22 -4.59 -9.03
CA LEU A 22 -10.77 -5.12 -10.30
C LEU A 22 -11.56 -6.41 -10.07
N GLU A 23 -11.04 -7.31 -9.23
CA GLU A 23 -11.70 -8.56 -8.83
C GLU A 23 -13.02 -8.28 -8.09
N PHE A 24 -13.03 -7.33 -7.15
CA PHE A 24 -14.22 -6.91 -6.43
C PHE A 24 -15.32 -6.41 -7.37
N LEU A 25 -14.96 -5.53 -8.32
CA LEU A 25 -15.90 -5.00 -9.31
C LEU A 25 -16.42 -6.10 -10.23
N SER A 26 -15.55 -7.00 -10.69
CA SER A 26 -15.95 -8.16 -11.51
C SER A 26 -16.89 -9.10 -10.75
N ALA A 27 -16.60 -9.39 -9.48
CA ALA A 27 -17.42 -10.25 -8.64
C ALA A 27 -18.80 -9.63 -8.33
N ILE A 28 -18.87 -8.31 -8.13
CA ILE A 28 -20.17 -7.61 -8.04
C ILE A 28 -20.96 -7.77 -9.34
N TYR A 29 -20.33 -7.56 -10.48
CA TYR A 29 -20.98 -7.68 -11.79
C TYR A 29 -21.54 -9.10 -12.03
N GLU A 30 -20.84 -10.13 -11.57
CA GLU A 30 -21.26 -11.54 -11.67
C GLU A 30 -22.18 -11.99 -10.51
N ASN A 31 -22.58 -11.10 -9.59
CA ASN A 31 -23.33 -11.42 -8.37
C ASN A 31 -22.65 -12.46 -7.45
N ALA A 32 -21.33 -12.59 -7.55
CA ALA A 32 -20.50 -13.48 -6.72
C ALA A 32 -20.11 -12.82 -5.39
N TYR A 33 -21.08 -12.60 -4.50
CA TYR A 33 -20.88 -11.76 -3.30
C TYR A 33 -19.87 -12.29 -2.28
N ILE A 34 -19.69 -13.62 -2.19
CA ILE A 34 -18.66 -14.21 -1.33
C ILE A 34 -17.27 -13.81 -1.83
N THR A 35 -17.02 -13.95 -3.14
CA THR A 35 -15.78 -13.52 -3.79
C THR A 35 -15.58 -12.01 -3.64
N ALA A 36 -16.62 -11.21 -3.87
CA ALA A 36 -16.56 -9.77 -3.67
C ALA A 36 -16.17 -9.40 -2.24
N SER A 37 -16.74 -10.08 -1.23
CA SER A 37 -16.42 -9.83 0.17
C SER A 37 -14.97 -10.15 0.50
N ILE A 38 -14.45 -11.27 -0.01
CA ILE A 38 -13.05 -11.68 0.20
C ILE A 38 -12.10 -10.68 -0.48
N ALA A 39 -12.36 -10.32 -1.75
CA ALA A 39 -11.57 -9.37 -2.51
C ALA A 39 -11.54 -7.99 -1.81
N PHE A 40 -12.68 -7.52 -1.31
CA PHE A 40 -12.75 -6.27 -0.57
C PHE A 40 -11.93 -6.28 0.72
N ILE A 41 -12.04 -7.35 1.51
CA ILE A 41 -11.26 -7.51 2.75
C ILE A 41 -9.76 -7.57 2.44
N ALA A 42 -9.36 -8.35 1.43
CA ALA A 42 -7.96 -8.46 1.01
C ALA A 42 -7.41 -7.10 0.55
N MET A 43 -8.14 -6.39 -0.32
CA MET A 43 -7.81 -5.04 -0.75
C MET A 43 -7.57 -4.10 0.44
N ALA A 44 -8.48 -4.09 1.42
CA ALA A 44 -8.40 -3.23 2.60
C ALA A 44 -7.19 -3.57 3.48
N LEU A 45 -6.90 -4.86 3.68
CA LEU A 45 -5.73 -5.33 4.43
C LEU A 45 -4.44 -4.91 3.74
N GLU A 46 -4.32 -5.11 2.43
CA GLU A 46 -3.12 -4.77 1.67
C GLU A 46 -2.87 -3.27 1.60
N LEU A 47 -3.93 -2.47 1.40
CA LEU A 47 -3.81 -1.03 1.39
C LEU A 47 -3.34 -0.54 2.77
N SER A 48 -3.95 -1.03 3.85
CA SER A 48 -3.56 -0.73 5.22
C SER A 48 -2.11 -1.14 5.51
N ALA A 49 -1.73 -2.35 5.11
CA ALA A 49 -0.36 -2.86 5.25
C ALA A 49 0.65 -2.00 4.47
N SER A 50 0.28 -1.48 3.29
CA SER A 50 1.16 -0.63 2.49
C SER A 50 1.57 0.67 3.21
N TYR A 51 0.74 1.14 4.14
CA TYR A 51 1.06 2.29 5.00
C TYR A 51 1.66 1.86 6.33
N LEU A 52 1.18 0.78 6.95
CA LEU A 52 1.50 0.41 8.34
C LEU A 52 2.78 -0.43 8.52
N ILE A 53 3.56 -0.71 7.47
CA ILE A 53 4.85 -1.41 7.63
C ILE A 53 5.79 -0.59 8.55
N PRO A 54 6.19 -1.14 9.72
CA PRO A 54 6.81 -0.38 10.81
C PRO A 54 8.27 0.00 10.55
N LYS A 55 8.77 0.92 11.41
CA LYS A 55 10.12 1.54 11.46
C LYS A 55 10.37 2.76 10.59
N GLU A 56 9.34 3.34 9.98
CA GLU A 56 9.55 4.56 9.20
C GLU A 56 8.37 5.53 9.37
N HIS A 57 8.68 6.80 9.64
CA HIS A 57 7.74 7.92 9.61
C HIS A 57 7.24 8.09 8.18
N ILE A 58 5.92 8.16 8.02
CA ILE A 58 5.28 8.23 6.70
C ILE A 58 4.77 9.65 6.49
N HIS A 59 5.33 10.33 5.48
CA HIS A 59 4.79 11.59 4.97
C HIS A 59 3.85 11.28 3.81
N LEU A 60 2.57 11.57 4.01
CA LEU A 60 1.52 11.37 3.03
C LEU A 60 1.62 12.44 1.93
N LYS A 61 2.26 12.09 0.81
CA LYS A 61 2.24 12.86 -0.44
C LYS A 61 1.24 12.23 -1.43
N PRO A 62 0.67 13.00 -2.38
CA PRO A 62 -0.44 12.55 -3.23
C PRO A 62 -0.13 11.35 -4.14
N LEU A 63 1.13 11.19 -4.55
CA LEU A 63 1.55 10.17 -5.53
C LEU A 63 2.42 9.07 -4.90
N ILE A 64 3.43 9.47 -4.12
CA ILE A 64 4.37 8.55 -3.47
C ILE A 64 4.61 9.05 -2.06
N SER A 65 4.15 8.30 -1.06
CA SER A 65 4.46 8.57 0.34
C SER A 65 5.98 8.46 0.56
N GLU A 66 6.55 9.49 1.18
CA GLU A 66 7.95 9.48 1.61
C GLU A 66 8.06 8.81 2.97
N VAL A 67 9.10 7.99 3.15
CA VAL A 67 9.20 7.13 4.31
C VAL A 67 10.64 7.06 4.81
N HIS A 68 10.85 7.38 6.08
CA HIS A 68 12.19 7.42 6.68
C HIS A 68 12.20 7.03 8.16
N GLU A 69 13.29 6.46 8.64
CA GLU A 69 13.43 5.98 10.03
C GLU A 69 13.50 7.14 11.05
N SER A 70 13.93 8.34 10.65
CA SER A 70 13.97 9.53 11.50
C SER A 70 13.81 10.81 10.67
N CYS A 71 12.97 11.76 11.09
CA CYS A 71 12.84 13.07 10.43
C CYS A 71 14.11 13.94 10.55
N GLU A 72 14.99 13.65 11.51
CA GLU A 72 16.15 14.48 11.84
C GLU A 72 17.27 14.41 10.76
N ASN A 73 17.36 13.27 10.06
CA ASN A 73 18.37 13.04 9.01
C ASN A 73 18.00 13.63 7.63
N GLU A 74 16.81 14.23 7.48
CA GLU A 74 16.30 14.69 6.17
C GLU A 74 16.58 16.18 5.88
N LYS A 75 17.12 16.93 6.85
CA LYS A 75 17.46 18.36 6.69
C LYS A 75 18.60 18.66 5.70
N HIS A 76 19.20 17.65 5.05
CA HIS A 76 20.43 17.83 4.25
C HIS A 76 20.33 17.44 2.76
N SER A 77 19.14 17.10 2.23
CA SER A 77 19.00 16.69 0.82
C SER A 77 18.20 17.65 -0.07
N LEU A 78 17.87 18.84 0.42
CA LEU A 78 17.43 19.97 -0.40
C LEU A 78 18.62 20.91 -0.62
N LYS A 79 19.50 20.52 -1.54
CA LYS A 79 20.37 21.45 -2.27
C LYS A 79 20.53 20.96 -3.69
#